data_AF-A0A672K3T6-F1
#
_entry.id   AF-A0A672K3T6-F1
#
_cell.length_a   1.000
_cell.length_b   1.000
_cell.length_c   1.000
_cell.angle_alpha   90.00
_cell.angle_beta   90.00
_cell.angle_gamma   90.00
#
_symmetry.space_group_name_H-M   'P 1'
#
loop_
_entity.id
_entity.type
_entity.pdbx_description
1 polymer ?
#
loop_
_entity_poly.entity_id
_entity_poly.type
_entity_poly.pdbx_seq_one_letter_code
_entity_poly.pdbx_strand_id
1 'polypeptide(L)'
;MGFLKQLDVENFKSWRGKQTIGPFKRFNCIIGTNGSGKSNVMDALGFVMGERAVNLRVKHTRDLIHGAHIGKPSSTFASVSMIYCGDNNEEMIFSRRISGDSSEYRVNGKQVTLAKYTGELEKIGIVVKAKNWCCGMFERISSSGELSAEYDAKLAALQKAKEDTQFHFNRKKAATAEKKQVFKDKTEVLN
;
A
#
# COMPACT_ATOMS: atom_id res chain seq x y z
N MET A 1 -20.36 7.30 7.57
CA MET A 1 -19.20 6.68 6.91
C MET A 1 -18.47 5.80 7.90
N GLY A 2 -18.50 4.48 7.69
CA GLY A 2 -17.92 3.51 8.61
C GLY A 2 -16.40 3.53 8.59
N PHE A 3 -15.79 2.96 9.64
CA PHE A 3 -14.36 2.99 9.85
C PHE A 3 -13.84 1.69 10.45
N LEU A 4 -12.57 1.39 10.16
CA LEU A 4 -11.84 0.34 10.87
C LEU A 4 -11.68 0.75 12.32
N LYS A 5 -12.21 -0.02 13.27
CA LYS A 5 -12.09 0.26 14.71
C LYS A 5 -10.83 -0.39 15.30
N GLN A 6 -10.60 -1.67 14.97
CA GLN A 6 -9.54 -2.48 15.58
C GLN A 6 -9.18 -3.67 14.68
N LEU A 7 -7.92 -4.11 14.78
CA LEU A 7 -7.45 -5.39 14.25
C LEU A 7 -6.97 -6.26 15.41
N ASP A 8 -7.50 -7.48 15.52
CA ASP A 8 -7.01 -8.50 16.44
C ASP A 8 -6.27 -9.57 15.67
N VAL A 9 -5.05 -9.87 16.09
CA VAL A 9 -4.13 -10.73 15.37
C VAL A 9 -3.63 -11.82 16.31
N GLU A 10 -3.56 -13.07 15.85
CA GLU A 10 -3.04 -14.18 16.63
C GLU A 10 -2.06 -15.02 15.81
N ASN A 11 -0.84 -15.20 16.33
CA ASN A 11 0.22 -16.02 15.75
C ASN A 11 0.54 -15.69 14.28
N PHE A 12 0.46 -14.42 13.88
CA PHE A 12 0.62 -13.98 12.49
C PHE A 12 1.97 -13.28 12.27
N LYS A 13 2.77 -13.77 11.32
CA LYS A 13 4.07 -13.23 10.90
C LYS A 13 5.03 -12.98 12.06
N SER A 14 5.30 -11.72 12.41
CA SER A 14 6.21 -11.36 13.50
C SER A 14 5.53 -11.40 14.87
N TRP A 15 4.21 -11.56 14.94
CA TRP A 15 3.44 -11.50 16.18
C TRP A 15 3.14 -12.89 16.71
N ARG A 16 3.59 -13.15 17.94
CA ARG A 16 3.29 -14.36 18.71
C ARG A 16 2.11 -14.11 19.65
N GLY A 17 1.24 -15.11 19.81
CA GLY A 17 0.06 -15.00 20.66
C GLY A 17 -0.93 -13.96 20.14
N LYS A 18 -1.85 -13.52 20.99
CA LYS A 18 -2.86 -12.52 20.67
C LYS A 18 -2.32 -11.10 20.82
N GLN A 19 -2.52 -10.28 19.81
CA GLN A 19 -2.15 -8.88 19.74
C GLN A 19 -3.34 -8.07 19.25
N THR A 20 -3.62 -6.96 19.92
CA THR A 20 -4.67 -6.02 19.51
C THR A 20 -4.02 -4.75 18.97
N ILE A 21 -4.40 -4.37 17.75
CA ILE A 21 -3.91 -3.19 17.06
C ILE A 21 -5.07 -2.20 16.94
N GLY A 22 -4.94 -1.08 17.61
CA GLY A 22 -5.98 -0.06 17.69
C GLY A 22 -6.10 0.52 19.11
N PRO A 23 -7.14 1.31 19.38
CA PRO A 23 -8.21 1.68 18.44
C PRO A 23 -7.70 2.59 17.32
N PHE A 24 -8.17 2.37 16.09
CA PHE A 24 -7.88 3.22 14.95
C PHE A 24 -8.78 4.46 14.96
N LYS A 25 -8.20 5.61 14.60
CA LYS A 25 -8.91 6.89 14.42
C LYS A 25 -9.19 7.15 12.94
N ARG A 26 -9.78 8.30 12.60
CA ARG A 26 -10.01 8.71 11.20
C ARG A 26 -8.71 8.82 10.39
N PHE A 27 -7.63 9.24 11.03
CA PHE A 27 -6.28 9.29 10.47
C PHE A 27 -5.32 8.56 11.41
N ASN A 28 -4.48 7.69 10.86
CA ASN A 28 -3.51 6.92 11.63
C ASN A 28 -2.16 6.93 10.90
N CYS A 29 -1.08 7.00 11.67
CA CYS A 29 0.28 6.83 11.17
C CYS A 29 0.92 5.64 11.89
N ILE A 30 1.51 4.72 11.13
CA ILE A 30 2.20 3.54 11.67
C ILE A 30 3.70 3.84 11.70
N ILE A 31 4.25 4.04 12.89
CA ILE A 31 5.67 4.38 13.11
C ILE A 31 6.41 3.26 13.85
N GLY A 32 7.75 3.28 13.79
CA GLY A 32 8.61 2.30 14.47
C GLY A 32 9.92 2.00 13.73
N THR A 33 10.86 1.36 14.43
CA THR A 33 12.19 1.00 13.90
C THR A 33 12.11 -0.04 12.76
N ASN A 34 13.16 -0.15 11.96
CA ASN A 34 13.22 -1.17 10.91
C ASN A 34 13.13 -2.58 11.52
N GLY A 35 12.32 -3.45 10.91
CA GLY A 35 12.06 -4.80 11.42
C GLY A 35 10.99 -4.92 12.50
N SER A 36 10.41 -3.82 13.02
CA SER A 36 9.40 -3.86 14.09
C SER A 36 8.02 -4.41 13.69
N GLY A 37 7.85 -4.86 12.45
CA GLY A 37 6.58 -5.43 11.95
C GLY A 37 5.56 -4.42 11.43
N LYS A 38 5.92 -3.13 11.25
CA LYS A 38 5.01 -2.09 10.72
C LYS A 38 4.26 -2.52 9.45
N SER A 39 4.98 -3.06 8.49
CA SER A 39 4.41 -3.48 7.22
C SER A 39 3.50 -4.71 7.36
N ASN A 40 3.65 -5.50 8.43
CA ASN A 40 2.79 -6.63 8.72
C ASN A 40 1.37 -6.19 9.10
N VAL A 41 1.17 -4.93 9.51
CA VAL A 41 -0.18 -4.37 9.73
C VAL A 41 -0.96 -4.35 8.43
N MET A 42 -0.31 -3.90 7.35
CA MET A 42 -0.90 -3.91 6.01
C MET A 42 -1.13 -5.33 5.50
N ASP A 43 -0.22 -6.27 5.80
CA ASP A 43 -0.43 -7.67 5.44
C ASP A 43 -1.58 -8.31 6.22
N ALA A 44 -1.75 -7.98 7.51
CA ALA A 44 -2.88 -8.48 8.30
C ALA A 44 -4.20 -7.95 7.76
N LEU A 45 -4.24 -6.65 7.40
CA LEU A 45 -5.40 -6.03 6.79
C LEU A 45 -5.73 -6.64 5.41
N GLY A 46 -4.73 -6.78 4.54
CA GLY A 46 -4.91 -7.46 3.25
C GLY A 46 -5.37 -8.91 3.42
N PHE A 47 -4.78 -9.63 4.38
CA PHE A 47 -5.12 -11.03 4.67
C PHE A 47 -6.60 -11.18 5.06
N VAL A 48 -7.08 -10.38 6.01
CA VAL A 48 -8.48 -10.44 6.44
C VAL A 48 -9.45 -9.92 5.37
N MET A 49 -9.02 -8.98 4.51
CA MET A 49 -9.78 -8.55 3.33
C MET A 49 -9.81 -9.60 2.20
N GLY A 50 -9.11 -10.73 2.33
CA GLY A 50 -9.19 -11.83 1.37
C GLY A 50 -8.06 -11.86 0.33
N GLU A 51 -6.97 -11.11 0.54
CA GLU A 51 -5.84 -11.14 -0.38
C GLU A 51 -5.14 -12.51 -0.43
N ARG A 52 -4.53 -12.78 -1.59
CA ARG A 52 -3.77 -14.02 -1.82
C ARG A 52 -2.39 -13.93 -1.17
N ALA A 53 -1.85 -15.07 -0.72
CA ALA A 53 -0.55 -15.17 -0.04
C ALA A 53 0.59 -14.45 -0.78
N VAL A 54 0.64 -14.57 -2.11
CA VAL A 54 1.64 -13.90 -2.97
C VAL A 54 1.64 -12.37 -2.82
N ASN A 55 0.48 -11.76 -2.59
CA ASN A 55 0.34 -10.31 -2.38
C ASN A 55 0.68 -9.90 -0.94
N LEU A 56 0.75 -10.88 -0.03
CA LEU A 56 1.11 -10.69 1.37
C LEU A 56 2.59 -10.94 1.62
N ARG A 57 3.43 -10.89 0.58
CA ARG A 57 4.90 -11.02 0.68
C ARG A 57 5.34 -12.34 1.32
N VAL A 58 4.60 -13.41 1.03
CA VAL A 58 4.93 -14.79 1.41
C VAL A 58 4.71 -15.73 0.23
N LYS A 59 5.41 -16.85 0.20
CA LYS A 59 5.28 -17.86 -0.88
C LYS A 59 4.07 -18.75 -0.64
N HIS A 60 3.91 -19.26 0.58
CA HIS A 60 2.81 -20.14 0.96
C HIS A 60 1.96 -19.52 2.07
N THR A 61 0.68 -19.86 2.09
CA THR A 61 -0.27 -19.37 3.12
C THR A 61 0.18 -19.76 4.53
N ARG A 62 0.70 -20.98 4.71
CA ARG A 62 1.27 -21.45 5.99
C ARG A 62 2.44 -20.59 6.52
N ASP A 63 3.16 -19.89 5.64
CA ASP A 63 4.29 -19.04 6.03
C ASP A 63 3.84 -17.77 6.76
N LEU A 64 2.53 -17.47 6.74
CA LEU A 64 1.93 -16.40 7.54
C LEU A 64 1.89 -16.76 9.03
N ILE A 65 2.07 -18.03 9.41
CA ILE A 65 2.12 -18.44 10.81
C ILE A 65 3.46 -18.01 11.43
N HIS A 66 3.41 -17.45 12.63
CA HIS A 66 4.60 -16.99 13.34
C HIS A 66 5.62 -18.12 13.51
N GLY A 67 6.83 -17.89 12.99
CA GLY A 67 7.94 -18.85 13.00
C GLY A 67 7.94 -19.89 11.86
N ALA A 68 6.90 -19.95 11.02
CA ALA A 68 6.83 -20.93 9.94
C ALA A 68 7.91 -20.72 8.85
N HIS A 69 8.24 -19.46 8.54
CA HIS A 69 9.26 -19.10 7.56
C HIS A 69 10.70 -19.56 7.92
N ILE A 70 10.96 -19.85 9.19
CA ILE A 70 12.24 -20.41 9.69
C ILE A 70 12.12 -21.91 10.05
N GLY A 71 11.03 -22.57 9.65
CA GLY A 71 10.78 -23.98 9.96
C GLY A 71 10.44 -24.26 11.42
N LYS A 72 10.16 -23.24 12.23
CA LYS A 72 9.83 -23.37 13.67
C LYS A 72 8.48 -22.68 13.98
N PRO A 73 7.36 -23.19 13.46
CA PRO A 73 6.06 -22.59 13.71
C PRO A 73 5.72 -22.67 15.20
N SER A 74 5.38 -21.52 15.78
CA SER A 74 4.99 -21.39 17.19
C SER A 74 3.59 -21.90 17.51
N SER A 75 2.78 -22.15 16.47
CA SER A 75 1.39 -22.59 16.53
C SER A 75 1.02 -23.33 15.25
N THR A 76 -0.10 -24.05 15.26
CA THR A 76 -0.66 -24.71 14.07
C THR A 76 -1.52 -23.78 13.22
N PHE A 77 -1.83 -22.58 13.74
CA PHE A 77 -2.72 -21.63 13.10
C PHE A 77 -2.26 -20.19 13.25
N ALA A 78 -2.76 -19.33 12.37
CA ALA A 78 -2.77 -17.89 12.55
C ALA A 78 -4.16 -17.34 12.26
N SER A 79 -4.55 -16.24 12.89
CA SER A 79 -5.82 -15.58 12.59
C SER A 79 -5.71 -14.07 12.66
N VAL A 80 -6.55 -13.41 11.87
CA VAL A 80 -6.73 -11.95 11.91
C VAL A 80 -8.23 -11.69 11.91
N SER A 81 -8.66 -10.80 12.80
CA SER A 81 -10.02 -10.30 12.89
C SER A 81 -10.02 -8.78 12.72
N MET A 82 -10.91 -8.29 11.87
CA MET A 82 -11.14 -6.89 11.60
C MET A 82 -12.48 -6.50 12.19
N ILE A 83 -12.46 -5.52 13.09
CA ILE A 83 -13.66 -4.93 13.68
C ILE A 83 -13.94 -3.65 12.90
N TYR A 84 -15.01 -3.68 12.11
CA TYR A 84 -15.51 -2.55 11.34
C TYR A 84 -16.73 -1.96 12.04
N CYS A 85 -16.76 -0.63 12.18
CA CYS A 85 -17.89 0.09 12.71
C CYS A 85 -18.62 0.80 11.57
N GLY A 86 -19.87 0.43 11.32
CA GLY A 86 -20.72 1.06 10.31
C GLY A 86 -21.28 2.41 10.74
N ASP A 87 -22.12 2.99 9.89
CA ASP A 87 -22.69 4.34 10.09
C ASP A 87 -23.62 4.43 11.31
N ASN A 88 -24.30 3.34 11.63
CA ASN A 88 -25.24 3.23 12.76
C ASN A 88 -24.56 2.79 14.07
N ASN A 89 -23.23 2.86 14.18
CA ASN A 89 -22.44 2.22 15.23
C ASN A 89 -22.62 0.68 15.32
N GLU A 90 -23.10 0.05 14.25
CA GLU A 90 -23.15 -1.41 14.16
C GLU A 90 -21.74 -1.98 13.94
N GLU A 91 -21.34 -2.91 14.81
CA GLU A 91 -20.05 -3.57 14.70
C GLU A 91 -20.17 -4.86 13.88
N MET A 92 -19.31 -4.96 12.86
CA MET A 92 -19.13 -6.16 12.07
C MET A 92 -17.72 -6.69 12.29
N ILE A 93 -17.62 -7.98 12.60
CA ILE A 93 -16.35 -8.66 12.84
C ILE A 93 -16.09 -9.62 11.69
N PHE A 94 -15.07 -9.32 10.89
CA PHE A 94 -14.60 -10.17 9.81
C PHE A 94 -13.35 -10.90 10.28
N SER A 95 -13.36 -12.22 10.29
CA SER A 95 -12.22 -13.02 10.72
C SER A 95 -11.78 -14.00 9.65
N ARG A 96 -10.48 -14.05 9.40
CA ARG A 96 -9.84 -15.08 8.59
C ARG A 96 -8.85 -15.85 9.45
N ARG A 97 -8.94 -17.18 9.42
CA ARG A 97 -8.02 -18.08 10.11
C ARG A 97 -7.38 -19.02 9.10
N ILE A 98 -6.10 -19.30 9.27
CA ILE A 98 -5.39 -20.32 8.51
C ILE A 98 -4.91 -21.43 9.43
N SER A 99 -4.97 -22.67 8.95
CA SER A 99 -4.45 -23.85 9.63
C SER A 99 -3.80 -24.73 8.57
N GLY A 100 -2.47 -24.78 8.55
CA GLY A 100 -1.72 -25.33 7.42
C GLY A 100 -2.01 -24.55 6.14
N ASP A 101 -2.48 -25.23 5.09
CA ASP A 101 -2.84 -24.62 3.80
C ASP A 101 -4.33 -24.25 3.69
N SER A 102 -5.15 -24.62 4.67
CA SER A 102 -6.58 -24.32 4.69
C SER A 102 -6.85 -22.91 5.23
N SER A 103 -7.82 -22.21 4.63
CA SER A 103 -8.33 -20.91 5.09
C SER A 103 -9.80 -21.04 5.50
N GLU A 104 -10.12 -20.57 6.69
CA GLU A 104 -11.46 -20.47 7.24
C GLU A 104 -11.87 -18.98 7.34
N TYR A 105 -13.11 -18.69 6.95
CA TYR A 105 -13.68 -17.34 6.98
C TYR A 105 -14.87 -17.28 7.94
N ARG A 106 -14.96 -16.23 8.75
CA ARG A 106 -16.06 -16.00 9.68
C ARG A 106 -16.53 -14.55 9.62
N VAL A 107 -17.84 -14.35 9.72
CA VAL A 107 -18.46 -13.03 9.89
C VAL A 107 -19.29 -13.07 11.17
N ASN A 108 -19.05 -12.14 12.09
CA ASN A 108 -19.67 -12.07 13.41
C ASN A 108 -19.59 -13.41 14.17
N GLY A 109 -18.42 -14.05 14.12
CA GLY A 109 -18.14 -15.35 14.75
C GLY A 109 -18.70 -16.57 14.02
N LYS A 110 -19.57 -16.42 13.02
CA LYS A 110 -20.16 -17.53 12.26
C LYS A 110 -19.31 -17.88 11.04
N GLN A 111 -18.99 -19.16 10.87
CA GLN A 111 -18.26 -19.64 9.69
C GLN A 111 -19.10 -19.50 8.42
N VAL A 112 -18.47 -18.97 7.36
CA VAL A 112 -19.11 -18.72 6.06
C VAL A 112 -18.21 -19.16 4.92
N THR A 113 -18.79 -19.37 3.74
CA THR A 113 -18.02 -19.61 2.51
C THR A 113 -17.30 -18.34 2.07
N LEU A 114 -16.22 -18.49 1.29
CA LEU A 114 -15.49 -17.36 0.71
C LEU A 114 -16.41 -16.45 -0.12
N ALA A 115 -17.32 -17.02 -0.91
CA ALA A 115 -18.26 -16.24 -1.72
C ALA A 115 -19.15 -15.33 -0.86
N LYS A 116 -19.70 -15.87 0.24
CA LYS A 116 -20.50 -15.09 1.18
C LYS A 116 -19.64 -14.05 1.91
N TYR A 117 -18.44 -14.43 2.34
CA TYR A 117 -17.51 -13.52 2.99
C TYR A 117 -17.16 -12.30 2.14
N THR A 118 -16.82 -12.53 0.86
CA THR A 118 -16.53 -11.46 -0.10
C THR A 118 -17.76 -10.59 -0.35
N GLY A 119 -18.96 -11.18 -0.46
CA GLY A 119 -20.20 -10.41 -0.60
C GLY A 119 -20.47 -9.48 0.59
N GLU A 120 -20.19 -9.90 1.83
CA GLU A 120 -20.30 -9.02 3.01
C GLU A 120 -19.23 -7.91 3.02
N LEU A 121 -18.01 -8.19 2.54
CA LEU A 121 -16.98 -7.16 2.37
C LEU A 121 -17.34 -6.14 1.27
N GLU A 122 -17.97 -6.59 0.19
CA GLU A 122 -18.41 -5.72 -0.90
C GLU A 122 -19.52 -4.75 -0.44
N LYS A 123 -20.42 -5.18 0.47
CA LYS A 123 -21.45 -4.31 1.06
C LYS A 123 -20.88 -3.11 1.82
N ILE A 124 -19.72 -3.27 2.44
CA ILE A 124 -19.01 -2.19 3.14
C ILE A 124 -18.04 -1.42 2.22
N GLY A 125 -18.06 -1.70 0.91
CA GLY A 125 -17.28 -1.00 -0.11
C GLY A 125 -15.84 -1.49 -0.28
N ILE A 126 -15.47 -2.63 0.31
CA ILE A 126 -14.13 -3.24 0.16
C ILE A 126 -14.15 -4.17 -1.07
N VAL A 127 -13.51 -3.72 -2.16
CA VAL A 127 -13.40 -4.51 -3.39
C VAL A 127 -12.12 -5.35 -3.37
N VAL A 128 -12.26 -6.63 -3.05
CA VAL A 128 -11.16 -7.60 -2.88
C VAL A 128 -10.38 -7.88 -4.18
N LYS A 129 -10.99 -7.65 -5.35
CA LYS A 129 -10.38 -7.92 -6.66
C LYS A 129 -9.57 -6.76 -7.24
N ALA A 130 -9.61 -5.59 -6.62
CA ALA A 130 -8.83 -4.46 -7.10
C ALA A 130 -7.34 -4.71 -6.77
N LYS A 131 -6.53 -4.96 -7.80
CA LYS A 131 -5.06 -5.13 -7.73
C LYS A 131 -4.31 -3.97 -7.07
N ASN A 132 -5.02 -2.89 -6.75
CA ASN A 132 -4.52 -1.66 -6.17
C ASN A 132 -5.21 -1.35 -4.82
N TRP A 133 -5.66 -2.32 -4.04
CA TRP A 133 -6.40 -2.06 -2.79
C TRP A 133 -5.70 -1.07 -1.84
N CYS A 134 -4.37 -1.16 -1.74
CA CYS A 134 -3.57 -0.29 -0.87
C CYS A 134 -3.47 1.14 -1.44
N CYS A 135 -3.26 1.28 -2.76
CA CYS A 135 -3.21 2.58 -3.43
C CYS A 135 -4.60 3.23 -3.50
N GLY A 136 -5.64 2.45 -3.84
CA GLY A 136 -7.02 2.90 -3.91
C GLY A 136 -7.64 3.22 -2.55
N MET A 137 -7.25 2.52 -1.47
CA MET A 137 -7.58 2.96 -0.11
C MET A 137 -6.89 4.27 0.23
N PHE A 138 -5.61 4.44 -0.11
CA PHE A 138 -4.90 5.69 0.13
C PHE A 138 -5.54 6.85 -0.65
N GLU A 139 -5.87 6.67 -1.92
CA GLU A 139 -6.57 7.64 -2.76
C GLU A 139 -7.93 8.06 -2.18
N ARG A 140 -8.72 7.08 -1.73
CA ARG A 140 -10.06 7.35 -1.16
C ARG A 140 -10.02 7.95 0.24
N ILE A 141 -9.08 7.54 1.08
CA ILE A 141 -8.95 8.06 2.45
C ILE A 141 -8.31 9.45 2.45
N SER A 142 -7.37 9.70 1.54
CA SER A 142 -6.68 11.00 1.43
C SER A 142 -7.39 12.01 0.54
N SER A 143 -8.45 11.61 -0.18
CA SER A 143 -9.10 12.41 -1.22
C SER A 143 -8.13 12.87 -2.33
N SER A 144 -6.99 12.19 -2.49
CA SER A 144 -5.93 12.62 -3.43
C SER A 144 -6.36 12.57 -4.89
N GLY A 145 -7.43 11.84 -5.21
CA GLY A 145 -8.03 11.82 -6.56
C GLY A 145 -8.49 13.20 -7.03
N GLU A 146 -8.88 14.10 -6.11
CA GLU A 146 -9.29 15.47 -6.44
C GLU A 146 -8.12 16.34 -6.93
N LEU A 147 -6.89 15.99 -6.54
CA LEU A 147 -5.66 16.72 -6.86
C LEU A 147 -4.89 16.14 -8.05
N SER A 148 -5.34 15.01 -8.61
CA SER A 148 -4.68 14.34 -9.74
C SER A 148 -4.58 15.28 -10.96
N ALA A 149 -5.66 15.98 -11.29
CA ALA A 149 -5.69 16.87 -12.44
C ALA A 149 -4.73 18.06 -12.28
N GLU A 150 -4.61 18.62 -11.07
CA GLU A 150 -3.68 19.71 -10.79
C GLU A 150 -2.23 19.22 -10.80
N TYR A 151 -1.96 18.02 -10.28
CA TYR A 151 -0.65 17.38 -10.34
C TYR A 151 -0.19 17.16 -11.79
N ASP A 152 -1.05 16.62 -12.65
CA ASP A 152 -0.73 16.36 -14.05
C ASP A 152 -0.45 17.67 -14.81
N ALA A 153 -1.24 18.72 -14.55
CA ALA A 153 -1.01 20.04 -15.11
C ALA A 153 0.35 20.64 -14.69
N LYS A 154 0.71 20.51 -13.40
CA LYS A 154 2.01 20.97 -12.88
C LYS A 154 3.17 20.13 -13.41
N LEU A 155 2.97 18.83 -13.60
CA LEU A 155 3.98 17.93 -14.17
C LEU A 155 4.29 18.30 -15.62
N ALA A 156 3.25 18.54 -16.43
CA ALA A 156 3.41 19.01 -17.81
C ALA A 156 4.11 20.38 -17.88
N ALA A 157 3.75 21.31 -17.00
CA ALA A 157 4.42 22.62 -16.91
C ALA A 157 5.90 22.49 -16.52
N LEU A 158 6.23 21.56 -15.63
CA LEU A 158 7.60 21.28 -15.20
C LEU A 158 8.45 20.65 -16.31
N GLN A 159 7.87 19.77 -17.12
CA GLN A 159 8.53 19.20 -18.31
C GLN A 159 8.83 20.29 -19.34
N LYS A 160 7.84 21.13 -19.65
CA LYS A 160 8.03 22.25 -20.58
C LYS A 160 9.12 23.22 -20.10
N ALA A 161 9.11 23.57 -18.81
CA ALA A 161 10.15 24.43 -18.24
C ALA A 161 11.55 23.79 -18.33
N LYS A 162 11.66 22.47 -18.15
CA LYS A 162 12.93 21.74 -18.31
C LYS A 162 13.41 21.78 -19.76
N GLU A 163 12.52 21.53 -20.72
CA GLU A 163 12.83 21.59 -22.15
C GLU A 163 13.27 23.00 -22.57
N ASP A 164 12.55 24.04 -22.15
CA ASP A 164 12.90 25.43 -22.39
C ASP A 164 14.26 25.80 -21.79
N THR A 165 14.52 25.36 -20.56
CA THR A 165 15.82 25.60 -19.90
C THR A 165 16.96 24.92 -20.67
N GLN A 166 16.74 23.69 -21.12
CA GLN A 166 17.73 22.92 -21.87
C GLN A 166 17.97 23.50 -23.26
N PHE A 167 16.91 23.98 -23.92
CA PHE A 167 16.99 24.70 -25.19
C PHE A 167 17.80 26.00 -25.04
N HIS A 168 17.49 26.82 -24.04
CA HIS A 168 18.22 28.07 -23.78
C HIS A 168 19.70 27.83 -23.44
N PHE A 169 19.99 26.77 -22.68
CA PHE A 169 21.36 26.36 -22.37
C PHE A 169 22.13 25.97 -23.64
N ASN A 170 21.55 25.11 -24.49
CA ASN A 170 22.17 24.68 -25.74
C ASN A 170 22.38 25.86 -26.70
N ARG A 171 21.41 26.79 -26.79
CA ARG A 171 21.51 27.99 -27.63
C ARG A 171 22.66 28.90 -27.17
N LYS A 172 22.79 29.14 -25.86
CA LYS A 172 23.92 29.93 -25.31
C LYS A 172 25.27 29.27 -25.58
N LYS A 173 25.34 27.94 -25.45
CA LYS A 173 26.56 27.18 -25.72
C LYS A 173 26.96 27.29 -27.21
N ALA A 174 26.02 27.13 -28.13
CA ALA A 174 26.25 27.27 -29.57
C ALA A 174 26.74 28.68 -29.94
N ALA A 175 26.06 29.73 -29.47
CA ALA A 175 26.45 31.12 -29.75
C ALA A 175 27.84 31.47 -29.17
N THR A 176 28.22 30.86 -28.04
CA THR A 176 29.56 31.04 -27.47
C THR A 176 30.63 30.32 -28.28
N ALA A 177 30.32 29.13 -28.82
CA ALA A 177 31.22 28.39 -29.70
C ALA A 177 31.44 29.12 -31.03
N GLU A 178 30.38 29.65 -31.65
CA GLU A 178 30.47 30.46 -32.88
C GLU A 178 31.33 31.72 -32.67
N LYS A 179 31.13 32.46 -31.57
CA LYS A 179 31.97 33.63 -31.25
C LYS A 179 33.44 33.27 -31.08
N LYS A 180 33.75 32.12 -30.46
CA LYS A 180 35.13 31.63 -30.34
C LYS A 180 35.71 31.25 -31.70
N GLN A 181 34.92 30.64 -32.58
CA GLN A 181 35.36 30.27 -33.93
C GLN A 181 35.67 31.53 -34.76
N VAL A 182 34.75 32.49 -34.81
CA VAL A 182 34.95 33.76 -35.52
C VAL A 182 36.16 34.54 -34.98
N PHE A 183 36.42 34.48 -33.67
CA PHE A 183 37.61 35.11 -33.09
C PHE A 183 38.90 34.42 -33.56
N LYS A 184 38.95 33.08 -33.56
CA LYS A 184 40.10 32.32 -34.06
C LYS A 184 40.37 32.61 -35.54
N ASP A 185 39.34 32.53 -36.37
CA ASP A 185 39.45 32.77 -37.81
C ASP A 185 39.96 34.20 -38.09
N LYS A 186 39.53 35.21 -37.31
CA LYS A 186 40.04 36.58 -37.42
C LYS A 186 41.52 36.71 -37.02
N THR A 187 41.96 36.02 -35.97
CA THR A 187 43.38 36.02 -35.57
C THR A 187 44.29 35.27 -36.55
N GLU A 188 43.78 34.26 -37.25
CA GLU A 188 44.54 33.53 -38.27
C GLU A 188 44.70 34.35 -39.57
N VAL A 189 43.72 35.17 -39.93
CA VAL A 189 43.80 36.07 -41.11
C VAL A 189 44.71 37.29 -40.87
N LEU A 190 45.01 37.61 -39.61
CA LEU A 190 45.86 38.74 -39.22
C LEU A 190 47.35 38.38 -39.02
N ASN A 191 47.72 37.11 -39.19
CA ASN A 191 49.10 36.60 -39.20
C ASN A 191 49.50 36.16 -40.61
#